data_AF-A0A7V5DVV8-F1
#
_entry.id   AF-A0A7V5DVV8-F1
#
_cell.length_a   1.000
_cell.length_b   1.000
_cell.length_c   1.000
_cell.angle_alpha   90.00
_cell.angle_beta   90.00
_cell.angle_gamma   90.00
#
_symmetry.space_group_name_H-M   'P 1'
#
loop_
_entity.id
_entity.type
_entity.pdbx_description
1 polymer ?
#
loop_
_entity_poly.entity_id
_entity_poly.type
_entity_poly.pdbx_seq_one_letter_code
_entity_poly.pdbx_strand_id
1 'polypeptide(L)'
;TLFAENPHVYVPKVYKEYTTRRILVMERIQGIRITDIPALLAAGNHPKRIARFGAEIVLEMVFRHGFFHADPHPGNMFVLENNRICFLDFGMMGVILPRHREILNEIMVAMIDRDERRMARGLLELASRKTIPNLAQLEYDLYELLELYGNRPLKEIRLGELIQKLLRLILFYHIPLPQGFFLLSKALITIEGVGLQLDPEFNLLLQMEPIVRKMFRMEFSPESVLQEVRRQSLQVFSLLKNWPFDLKEILEKVKEGRLVLELDSKNLVPILREWDIISNRLSFSIVLAALVVGSSIVINARVPPLWGNLSVIGIVGFLVAGLIGFWLILSILRKQRM
;
A
#
# COMPACT_ATOMS: atom_id res chain seq x y z
N THR A 1 -17.03 -28.84 -8.64
CA THR A 1 -15.60 -28.89 -8.26
C THR A 1 -14.88 -27.74 -8.97
N LEU A 2 -13.90 -27.09 -8.33
CA LEU A 2 -13.28 -25.84 -8.81
C LEU A 2 -12.65 -25.93 -10.21
N PHE A 3 -12.32 -27.14 -10.64
CA PHE A 3 -11.72 -27.45 -11.95
C PHE A 3 -12.59 -28.37 -12.82
N ALA A 4 -13.88 -28.54 -12.52
CA ALA A 4 -14.77 -29.44 -13.26
C ALA A 4 -14.81 -29.16 -14.77
N GLU A 5 -14.70 -27.88 -15.12
CA GLU A 5 -14.79 -27.38 -16.50
C GLU A 5 -13.43 -27.32 -17.20
N ASN A 6 -12.33 -27.54 -16.48
CA ASN A 6 -10.99 -27.50 -17.08
C ASN A 6 -10.64 -28.89 -17.64
N PRO A 7 -10.61 -29.07 -18.98
CA PRO A 7 -10.41 -30.38 -19.57
C PRO A 7 -8.98 -30.91 -19.36
N HIS A 8 -8.03 -30.04 -19.00
CA HIS A 8 -6.60 -30.36 -18.92
C HIS A 8 -6.16 -30.87 -17.55
N VAL A 9 -7.05 -30.88 -16.55
CA VAL A 9 -6.76 -31.38 -15.21
C VAL A 9 -7.70 -32.53 -14.83
N TYR A 10 -7.18 -33.44 -14.03
CA TYR A 10 -7.94 -34.48 -13.37
C TYR A 10 -7.60 -34.50 -11.90
N VAL A 11 -8.62 -34.66 -11.05
CA VAL A 11 -8.46 -34.79 -9.61
C VAL A 11 -9.10 -36.13 -9.22
N PRO A 12 -8.34 -37.07 -8.64
CA PRO A 12 -8.86 -38.37 -8.25
C PRO A 12 -10.07 -38.24 -7.33
N LYS A 13 -11.11 -39.06 -7.56
CA LYS A 13 -12.24 -39.11 -6.64
C LYS A 13 -11.79 -39.63 -5.27
N VAL A 14 -12.06 -38.87 -4.20
CA VAL A 14 -11.88 -39.35 -2.83
C VAL A 14 -13.11 -40.15 -2.40
N TYR A 15 -12.89 -41.38 -1.91
CA TYR A 15 -13.94 -42.20 -1.31
C TYR A 15 -14.01 -41.90 0.19
N LYS A 16 -14.89 -40.96 0.54
CA LYS A 16 -14.98 -40.43 1.91
C LYS A 16 -15.42 -41.50 2.91
N GLU A 17 -16.20 -42.48 2.46
CA GLU A 17 -16.74 -43.57 3.28
C GLU A 17 -15.65 -44.53 3.76
N TYR A 18 -14.54 -44.62 3.03
CA TYR A 18 -13.38 -45.45 3.37
C TYR A 18 -12.19 -44.63 3.90
N THR A 19 -12.33 -43.30 3.97
CA THR A 19 -11.28 -42.39 4.45
C THR A 19 -11.43 -42.15 5.96
N THR A 20 -10.31 -42.23 6.68
CA THR A 20 -10.23 -41.98 8.13
C THR A 20 -9.14 -40.95 8.43
N ARG A 21 -8.92 -40.62 9.71
CA ARG A 21 -7.80 -39.77 10.13
C ARG A 21 -6.40 -40.34 9.80
N ARG A 22 -6.28 -41.64 9.52
CA ARG A 22 -4.99 -42.32 9.27
C ARG A 22 -4.89 -42.97 7.89
N ILE A 23 -6.00 -43.06 7.15
CA ILE A 23 -6.06 -43.75 5.86
C ILE A 23 -6.83 -42.86 4.88
N LEU A 24 -6.21 -42.50 3.76
CA LEU A 24 -6.85 -41.82 2.64
C LEU A 24 -7.15 -42.86 1.54
N VAL A 25 -8.42 -42.97 1.14
CA VAL A 25 -8.83 -43.86 0.04
C VAL A 25 -9.32 -43.01 -1.12
N MET A 26 -8.68 -43.18 -2.27
CA MET A 26 -8.98 -42.43 -3.50
C MET A 26 -8.98 -43.35 -4.71
N GLU A 27 -9.54 -42.85 -5.80
CA GLU A 27 -9.53 -43.48 -7.11
C GLU A 27 -8.11 -43.88 -7.53
N ARG A 28 -7.97 -45.13 -7.96
CA ARG A 28 -6.72 -45.62 -8.53
C ARG A 28 -6.55 -45.02 -9.92
N ILE A 29 -5.54 -44.17 -10.05
CA ILE A 29 -5.17 -43.57 -11.33
C ILE A 29 -4.16 -44.45 -12.06
N GLN A 30 -4.44 -44.74 -13.33
CA GLN A 30 -3.48 -45.33 -14.27
C GLN A 30 -3.03 -44.23 -15.22
N GLY A 31 -1.80 -43.75 -15.02
CA GLY A 31 -1.22 -42.67 -15.81
C GLY A 31 0.29 -42.82 -15.92
N ILE A 32 0.88 -41.99 -16.78
CA ILE A 32 2.32 -41.95 -17.03
C ILE A 32 2.93 -40.88 -16.12
N ARG A 33 4.07 -41.16 -15.49
CA ARG A 33 4.77 -40.15 -14.69
C ARG A 33 5.11 -38.94 -15.56
N ILE A 34 4.90 -37.73 -15.06
CA ILE A 34 5.15 -36.51 -15.85
C ILE A 34 6.61 -36.37 -16.31
N THR A 35 7.55 -37.02 -15.61
CA THR A 35 8.98 -37.03 -15.94
C THR A 35 9.38 -38.07 -16.98
N ASP A 36 8.50 -39.01 -17.33
CA ASP A 36 8.78 -40.10 -18.28
C ASP A 36 8.45 -39.68 -19.71
N ILE A 37 9.25 -38.78 -20.26
CA ILE A 37 9.06 -38.19 -21.59
C ILE A 37 8.93 -39.25 -22.70
N PRO A 38 9.77 -40.32 -22.75
CA PRO A 38 9.62 -41.37 -23.75
C PRO A 38 8.26 -42.06 -23.68
N ALA A 39 7.78 -42.42 -22.48
CA ALA A 39 6.47 -43.03 -22.32
C ALA A 39 5.34 -42.07 -22.71
N LEU A 40 5.45 -40.78 -22.37
CA LEU A 40 4.48 -39.76 -22.76
C LEU A 40 4.33 -39.68 -24.28
N LEU A 41 5.45 -39.62 -25.00
CA LEU A 41 5.45 -39.56 -26.46
C LEU A 41 4.89 -40.85 -27.08
N ALA A 42 5.26 -42.01 -26.54
CA ALA A 42 4.75 -43.30 -27.01
C ALA A 42 3.23 -43.43 -26.85
N ALA A 43 2.65 -42.80 -25.81
CA ALA A 43 1.22 -42.75 -25.57
C ALA A 43 0.49 -41.61 -26.32
N GLY A 44 1.17 -40.92 -27.24
CA GLY A 44 0.57 -39.83 -28.03
C GLY A 44 0.39 -38.51 -27.26
N ASN A 45 0.97 -38.39 -26.07
CA ASN A 45 1.00 -37.12 -25.34
C ASN A 45 2.14 -36.22 -25.82
N HIS A 46 1.98 -34.92 -25.62
CA HIS A 46 2.88 -33.87 -26.08
C HIS A 46 3.46 -33.10 -24.87
N PRO A 47 4.72 -33.39 -24.48
CA PRO A 47 5.40 -32.76 -23.34
C PRO A 47 5.29 -31.23 -23.31
N LYS A 48 5.48 -30.56 -24.45
CA LYS A 48 5.34 -29.10 -24.56
C LYS A 48 3.94 -28.60 -24.19
N ARG A 49 2.88 -29.32 -24.60
CA ARG A 49 1.49 -28.96 -24.24
C ARG A 49 1.24 -29.19 -22.75
N ILE A 50 1.76 -30.28 -22.21
CA ILE A 50 1.67 -30.59 -20.78
C ILE A 50 2.33 -29.49 -19.95
N ALA A 51 3.52 -29.03 -20.33
CA ALA A 51 4.21 -27.94 -19.64
C ALA A 51 3.35 -26.67 -19.58
N ARG A 52 2.78 -26.29 -20.74
CA ARG A 52 1.87 -25.15 -20.84
C ARG A 52 0.62 -25.30 -19.97
N PHE A 53 -0.09 -26.43 -20.08
CA PHE A 53 -1.30 -26.67 -19.29
C PHE A 53 -1.02 -26.73 -17.79
N GLY A 54 0.11 -27.31 -17.39
CA GLY A 54 0.54 -27.33 -15.99
C GLY A 54 0.74 -25.92 -15.43
N ALA A 55 1.38 -25.05 -16.21
CA ALA A 55 1.53 -23.64 -15.86
C ALA A 55 0.18 -22.93 -15.73
N GLU A 56 -0.71 -23.09 -16.72
CA GLU A 56 -2.05 -22.50 -16.71
C GLU A 56 -2.87 -22.94 -15.49
N ILE A 57 -2.84 -24.23 -15.14
CA ILE A 57 -3.55 -24.77 -13.97
C ILE A 57 -3.00 -24.17 -12.67
N VAL A 58 -1.68 -24.08 -12.53
CA VAL A 58 -1.05 -23.52 -11.31
C VAL A 58 -1.35 -22.03 -11.18
N LEU A 59 -1.26 -21.29 -12.27
CA LEU A 59 -1.57 -19.86 -12.29
C LEU A 59 -3.07 -19.64 -12.01
N GLU A 60 -3.95 -20.49 -12.53
CA GLU A 60 -5.38 -20.47 -12.21
C GLU A 60 -5.62 -20.74 -10.72
N MET A 61 -4.98 -21.75 -10.12
CA MET A 61 -5.06 -22.01 -8.68
C MET A 61 -4.73 -20.74 -7.88
N VAL A 62 -3.56 -20.16 -8.12
CA VAL A 62 -3.02 -19.01 -7.37
C VAL A 62 -3.88 -17.78 -7.54
N PHE A 63 -4.07 -17.36 -8.79
CA PHE A 63 -4.62 -16.04 -9.10
C PHE A 63 -6.15 -16.07 -9.08
N ARG A 64 -6.78 -17.07 -9.70
CA ARG A 64 -8.25 -17.17 -9.77
C ARG A 64 -8.85 -17.68 -8.47
N HIS A 65 -8.34 -18.78 -7.94
CA HIS A 65 -8.98 -19.47 -6.81
C HIS A 65 -8.38 -19.14 -5.44
N GLY A 66 -7.15 -18.62 -5.39
CA GLY A 66 -6.50 -18.20 -4.15
C GLY A 66 -6.04 -19.34 -3.25
N PHE A 67 -5.85 -20.52 -3.82
CA PHE A 67 -5.11 -21.60 -3.18
C PHE A 67 -4.02 -22.09 -4.12
N PHE A 68 -3.06 -22.84 -3.63
CA PHE A 68 -2.04 -23.42 -4.50
C PHE A 68 -1.50 -24.71 -3.90
N HIS A 69 -1.02 -25.60 -4.76
CA HIS A 69 -0.24 -26.74 -4.34
C HIS A 69 1.16 -26.24 -3.97
N ALA A 70 1.51 -26.28 -2.68
CA ALA A 70 2.76 -25.73 -2.15
C ALA A 70 4.00 -26.58 -2.45
N ASP A 71 3.81 -27.86 -2.80
CA ASP A 71 4.89 -28.76 -3.21
C ASP A 71 4.53 -29.61 -4.44
N PRO A 72 4.38 -29.02 -5.63
CA PRO A 72 3.92 -29.73 -6.84
C PRO A 72 5.04 -30.59 -7.42
N HIS A 73 5.55 -31.52 -6.62
CA HIS A 73 6.66 -32.39 -6.96
C HIS A 73 6.26 -33.31 -8.13
N PRO A 74 7.13 -33.49 -9.15
CA PRO A 74 6.81 -34.31 -10.32
C PRO A 74 6.37 -35.74 -9.98
N GLY A 75 6.86 -36.29 -8.86
CA GLY A 75 6.48 -37.62 -8.36
C GLY A 75 4.98 -37.77 -8.04
N ASN A 76 4.30 -36.66 -7.75
CA ASN A 76 2.87 -36.62 -7.43
C ASN A 76 2.01 -36.22 -8.64
N MET A 77 2.60 -36.16 -9.85
CA MET A 77 1.94 -35.72 -11.07
C MET A 77 2.00 -36.81 -12.13
N PHE A 78 0.83 -37.30 -12.51
CA PHE A 78 0.67 -38.20 -13.65
C PHE A 78 0.05 -37.47 -14.82
N VAL A 79 0.27 -38.01 -16.01
CA VAL A 79 -0.34 -37.57 -17.25
C VAL A 79 -1.22 -38.72 -17.74
N LEU A 80 -2.48 -38.39 -18.01
CA LEU A 80 -3.46 -39.29 -18.62
C LEU A 80 -3.51 -39.04 -20.12
N GLU A 81 -4.38 -39.76 -20.82
CA GLU A 81 -4.65 -39.51 -22.23
C GLU A 81 -5.05 -38.05 -22.49
N ASN A 82 -4.79 -37.57 -23.71
CA ASN A 82 -5.12 -36.22 -24.16
C ASN A 82 -4.41 -35.10 -23.37
N ASN A 83 -3.19 -35.33 -22.89
CA ASN A 83 -2.35 -34.38 -22.16
C ASN A 83 -2.95 -33.91 -20.82
N ARG A 84 -3.83 -34.69 -20.21
CA ARG A 84 -4.50 -34.30 -18.97
C ARG A 84 -3.60 -34.57 -17.77
N ILE A 85 -3.41 -33.56 -16.92
CA ILE A 85 -2.54 -33.63 -15.74
C ILE A 85 -3.36 -34.05 -14.54
N CYS A 86 -2.92 -35.10 -13.86
CA CYS A 86 -3.51 -35.62 -12.64
C CYS A 86 -2.59 -35.33 -11.46
N PHE A 87 -3.08 -34.53 -10.50
CA PHE A 87 -2.42 -34.33 -9.21
C PHE A 87 -2.90 -35.39 -8.23
N LEU A 88 -1.97 -36.14 -7.65
CA LEU A 88 -2.28 -37.25 -6.72
C LEU A 88 -2.25 -36.80 -5.26
N ASP A 89 -1.30 -35.92 -4.94
CA ASP A 89 -1.10 -35.42 -3.60
C ASP A 89 -1.68 -34.02 -3.48
N PHE A 90 -2.31 -33.75 -2.34
CA PHE A 90 -2.80 -32.43 -1.93
C PHE A 90 -2.46 -32.19 -0.45
N GLY A 91 -1.46 -32.89 0.08
CA GLY A 91 -1.04 -32.84 1.48
C GLY A 91 -0.39 -31.51 1.87
N MET A 92 0.15 -30.77 0.88
CA MET A 92 0.72 -29.44 1.09
C MET A 92 0.00 -28.41 0.23
N MET A 93 -1.07 -27.83 0.77
CA MET A 93 -1.84 -26.76 0.13
C MET A 93 -1.62 -25.44 0.88
N GLY A 94 -1.44 -24.36 0.13
CA GLY A 94 -1.41 -23.00 0.65
C GLY A 94 -2.64 -22.21 0.23
N VAL A 95 -2.95 -21.15 0.98
CA VAL A 95 -4.04 -20.20 0.69
C VAL A 95 -3.47 -18.79 0.66
N ILE A 96 -3.93 -17.99 -0.31
CA ILE A 96 -3.63 -16.58 -0.43
C ILE A 96 -4.94 -15.81 -0.31
N LEU A 97 -5.01 -14.95 0.70
CA LEU A 97 -6.17 -14.08 0.93
C LEU A 97 -6.40 -13.18 -0.29
N PRO A 98 -7.65 -12.80 -0.61
CA PRO A 98 -7.97 -11.92 -1.75
C PRO A 98 -7.07 -10.68 -1.83
N ARG A 99 -6.94 -9.92 -0.73
CA ARG A 99 -6.05 -8.75 -0.64
C ARG A 99 -4.58 -9.07 -0.97
N HIS A 100 -4.08 -10.21 -0.51
CA HIS A 100 -2.71 -10.62 -0.78
C HIS A 100 -2.50 -11.02 -2.26
N ARG A 101 -3.55 -11.49 -2.94
CA ARG A 101 -3.50 -11.79 -4.38
C ARG A 101 -3.44 -10.51 -5.22
N GLU A 102 -4.19 -9.49 -4.83
CA GLU A 102 -4.17 -8.15 -5.44
C GLU A 102 -2.76 -7.56 -5.37
N ILE A 103 -2.16 -7.53 -4.17
CA ILE A 103 -0.80 -7.03 -3.99
C ILE A 103 0.23 -7.89 -4.74
N LEU A 104 0.07 -9.23 -4.74
CA LEU A 104 0.92 -10.12 -5.53
C LEU A 104 0.83 -9.77 -7.02
N ASN A 105 -0.37 -9.62 -7.55
CA ASN A 105 -0.63 -9.25 -8.93
C ASN A 105 0.04 -7.90 -9.27
N GLU A 106 -0.05 -6.91 -8.39
CA GLU A 106 0.66 -5.64 -8.53
C GLU A 106 2.19 -5.79 -8.56
N ILE A 107 2.78 -6.58 -7.66
CA ILE A 107 4.23 -6.86 -7.65
C ILE A 107 4.64 -7.51 -8.97
N MET A 108 3.85 -8.45 -9.48
CA MET A 108 4.14 -9.13 -10.74
C MET A 108 4.05 -8.19 -11.95
N VAL A 109 3.05 -7.31 -11.99
CA VAL A 109 2.94 -6.27 -13.03
C VAL A 109 4.13 -5.30 -12.94
N ALA A 110 4.46 -4.82 -11.74
CA ALA A 110 5.60 -3.94 -11.52
C ALA A 110 6.92 -4.57 -11.99
N MET A 111 7.09 -5.87 -11.76
CA MET A 111 8.24 -6.63 -12.22
C MET A 111 8.30 -6.71 -13.77
N ILE A 112 7.16 -6.91 -14.44
CA ILE A 112 7.09 -6.96 -15.91
C ILE A 112 7.31 -5.57 -16.53
N ASP A 113 6.69 -4.54 -15.94
CA ASP A 113 6.73 -3.15 -16.41
C ASP A 113 8.01 -2.41 -15.96
N ARG A 114 8.86 -3.06 -15.16
CA ARG A 114 10.13 -2.54 -14.62
C ARG A 114 9.96 -1.30 -13.75
N ASP A 115 8.96 -1.33 -12.87
CA ASP A 115 8.71 -0.29 -11.90
C ASP A 115 9.20 -0.75 -10.51
N GLU A 116 10.47 -0.44 -10.21
CA GLU A 116 11.12 -0.82 -8.95
C GLU A 116 10.41 -0.22 -7.73
N ARG A 117 9.90 1.01 -7.87
CA ARG A 117 9.23 1.72 -6.78
C ARG A 117 7.90 1.06 -6.46
N ARG A 118 7.16 0.68 -7.49
CA ARG A 118 5.89 -0.04 -7.33
C ARG A 118 6.11 -1.43 -6.77
N MET A 119 7.17 -2.10 -7.20
CA MET A 119 7.58 -3.38 -6.64
C MET A 119 7.92 -3.25 -5.14
N ALA A 120 8.70 -2.24 -4.75
CA ALA A 120 9.04 -1.96 -3.36
C ALA A 120 7.79 -1.67 -2.51
N ARG A 121 6.86 -0.84 -3.02
CA ARG A 121 5.59 -0.56 -2.35
C ARG A 121 4.76 -1.83 -2.11
N GLY A 122 4.63 -2.68 -3.12
CA GLY A 122 3.90 -3.95 -2.99
C GLY A 122 4.54 -4.88 -1.95
N LEU A 123 5.87 -4.99 -1.91
CA LEU A 123 6.58 -5.78 -0.90
C LEU A 123 6.33 -5.25 0.53
N LEU A 124 6.36 -3.93 0.71
CA LEU A 124 6.06 -3.30 1.99
C LEU A 124 4.60 -3.51 2.39
N GLU A 125 3.67 -3.46 1.44
CA GLU A 125 2.26 -3.72 1.72
C GLU A 125 2.01 -5.17 2.14
N LEU A 126 2.63 -6.16 1.47
CA LEU A 126 2.61 -7.56 1.92
C LEU A 126 3.14 -7.73 3.34
N ALA A 127 4.18 -6.96 3.69
CA ALA A 127 4.75 -6.93 5.01
C ALA A 127 3.93 -6.15 6.05
N SER A 128 2.80 -5.56 5.65
CA SER A 128 2.00 -4.64 6.47
C SER A 128 2.82 -3.49 7.05
N ARG A 129 3.82 -3.00 6.29
CA ARG A 129 4.70 -1.89 6.65
C ARG A 129 4.51 -0.73 5.68
N LYS A 130 4.67 0.50 6.19
CA LYS A 130 4.65 1.71 5.34
C LYS A 130 6.05 2.09 4.84
N THR A 131 7.10 1.75 5.58
CA THR A 131 8.48 2.08 5.24
C THR A 131 9.47 1.16 5.97
N ILE A 132 10.73 1.21 5.54
CA ILE A 132 11.90 0.61 6.19
C ILE A 132 13.06 1.63 6.19
N PRO A 133 14.03 1.52 7.12
CA PRO A 133 15.14 2.49 7.21
C PRO A 133 15.91 2.72 5.92
N ASN A 134 16.05 1.68 5.08
CA ASN A 134 16.86 1.72 3.85
C ASN A 134 16.00 1.60 2.59
N LEU A 135 14.82 2.23 2.55
CA LEU A 135 13.89 2.11 1.42
C LEU A 135 14.52 2.53 0.09
N ALA A 136 15.24 3.65 0.05
CA ALA A 136 15.90 4.11 -1.17
C ALA A 136 16.94 3.10 -1.69
N GLN A 137 17.66 2.41 -0.79
CA GLN A 137 18.62 1.38 -1.18
C GLN A 137 17.90 0.12 -1.66
N LEU A 138 16.78 -0.27 -1.03
CA LEU A 138 15.94 -1.35 -1.54
C LEU A 138 15.45 -1.06 -2.96
N GLU A 139 14.94 0.15 -3.21
CA GLU A 139 14.49 0.57 -4.55
C GLU A 139 15.63 0.49 -5.56
N TYR A 140 16.84 0.93 -5.19
CA TYR A 140 18.03 0.82 -6.04
C TYR A 140 18.43 -0.63 -6.33
N ASP A 141 18.46 -1.50 -5.32
CA ASP A 141 18.79 -2.92 -5.51
C ASP A 141 17.72 -3.66 -6.34
N LEU A 142 16.46 -3.27 -6.21
CA LEU A 142 15.37 -3.75 -7.06
C LEU A 142 15.51 -3.24 -8.49
N TYR A 143 15.92 -1.99 -8.69
CA TYR A 143 16.23 -1.46 -10.02
C TYR A 143 17.34 -2.27 -10.68
N GLU A 144 18.46 -2.51 -9.99
CA GLU A 144 19.56 -3.33 -10.51
C GLU A 144 19.11 -4.75 -10.84
N LEU A 145 18.27 -5.34 -9.99
CA LEU A 145 17.67 -6.64 -10.24
C LEU A 145 16.84 -6.62 -11.53
N LEU A 146 15.96 -5.65 -11.70
CA LEU A 146 15.10 -5.54 -12.88
C LEU A 146 15.89 -5.23 -14.15
N GLU A 147 16.90 -4.37 -14.09
CA GLU A 147 17.77 -4.02 -15.23
C GLU A 147 18.61 -5.20 -15.73
N LEU A 148 19.11 -6.05 -14.83
CA LEU A 148 19.85 -7.27 -15.20
C LEU A 148 19.04 -8.16 -16.15
N TYR A 149 17.72 -8.20 -15.95
CA TYR A 149 16.80 -8.97 -16.78
C TYR A 149 16.15 -8.11 -17.88
N GLY A 150 16.11 -6.79 -17.72
CA GLY A 150 15.45 -5.85 -18.63
C GLY A 150 16.06 -5.79 -20.04
N ASN A 151 17.35 -5.99 -20.20
CA ASN A 151 17.94 -5.98 -21.55
C ASN A 151 17.72 -7.30 -22.32
N ARG A 152 16.97 -8.25 -21.74
CA ARG A 152 16.68 -9.55 -22.35
C ARG A 152 15.20 -9.67 -22.70
N PRO A 153 14.85 -10.33 -23.81
CA PRO A 153 13.46 -10.69 -24.07
C PRO A 153 12.95 -11.62 -22.96
N LEU A 154 11.65 -11.53 -22.62
CA LEU A 154 11.02 -12.32 -21.54
C LEU A 154 11.31 -13.82 -21.62
N LYS A 155 11.44 -14.37 -22.84
CA LYS A 155 11.79 -15.77 -23.10
C LYS A 155 13.12 -16.23 -22.49
N GLU A 156 14.05 -15.30 -22.28
CA GLU A 156 15.39 -15.56 -21.72
C GLU A 156 15.43 -15.37 -20.20
N ILE A 157 14.36 -14.86 -19.59
CA ILE A 157 14.27 -14.66 -18.15
C ILE A 157 13.71 -15.92 -17.49
N ARG A 158 14.45 -16.49 -16.55
CA ARG A 158 13.97 -17.58 -15.68
C ARG A 158 13.31 -17.00 -14.44
N LEU A 159 12.02 -17.27 -14.26
CA LEU A 159 11.24 -16.73 -13.16
C LEU A 159 11.77 -17.20 -11.81
N GLY A 160 12.18 -18.46 -11.71
CA GLY A 160 12.68 -19.05 -10.47
C GLY A 160 13.95 -18.36 -9.98
N GLU A 161 14.88 -18.01 -10.86
CA GLU A 161 16.09 -17.26 -10.52
C GLU A 161 15.76 -15.85 -10.01
N LEU A 162 14.82 -15.18 -10.68
CA LEU A 162 14.34 -13.86 -10.31
C LEU A 162 13.68 -13.87 -8.92
N ILE A 163 12.80 -14.84 -8.66
CA ILE A 163 12.19 -15.06 -7.35
C ILE A 163 13.25 -15.31 -6.28
N GLN A 164 14.26 -16.14 -6.55
CA GLN A 164 15.33 -16.41 -5.58
C GLN A 164 16.15 -15.16 -5.25
N LYS A 165 16.48 -14.34 -6.25
CA LYS A 165 17.17 -13.06 -6.05
C LYS A 165 16.30 -12.09 -5.22
N LEU A 166 15.02 -12.00 -5.55
CA LEU A 166 14.06 -11.18 -4.82
C LEU A 166 13.94 -11.63 -3.35
N LEU A 167 13.82 -12.94 -3.09
CA LEU A 167 13.78 -13.48 -1.73
C LEU A 167 15.06 -13.14 -0.94
N ARG A 168 16.23 -13.11 -1.57
CA ARG A 168 17.47 -12.66 -0.92
C ARG A 168 17.41 -11.20 -0.50
N LEU A 169 16.88 -10.31 -1.34
CA LEU A 169 16.69 -8.90 -0.98
C LEU A 169 15.69 -8.76 0.18
N ILE A 170 14.55 -9.44 0.11
CA ILE A 170 13.55 -9.45 1.18
C ILE A 170 14.16 -9.86 2.53
N LEU A 171 14.96 -10.93 2.53
CA LEU A 171 15.67 -11.40 3.73
C LEU A 171 16.72 -10.40 4.22
N PHE A 172 17.53 -9.85 3.30
CA PHE A 172 18.55 -8.84 3.63
C PHE A 172 17.94 -7.60 4.28
N TYR A 173 16.84 -7.09 3.75
CA TYR A 173 16.11 -5.94 4.29
C TYR A 173 15.16 -6.29 5.44
N HIS A 174 15.14 -7.54 5.91
CA HIS A 174 14.30 -8.01 7.02
C HIS A 174 12.81 -7.67 6.81
N ILE A 175 12.33 -7.80 5.58
CA ILE A 175 10.93 -7.57 5.22
C ILE A 175 10.14 -8.83 5.61
N PRO A 176 9.23 -8.76 6.61
CA PRO A 176 8.49 -9.93 7.05
C PRO A 176 7.47 -10.33 5.96
N LEU A 177 7.67 -11.48 5.34
CA LEU A 177 6.70 -12.05 4.40
C LEU A 177 5.76 -13.03 5.09
N PRO A 178 4.46 -13.04 4.75
CA PRO A 178 3.56 -14.09 5.18
C PRO A 178 4.02 -15.47 4.67
N GLN A 179 3.88 -16.51 5.49
CA GLN A 179 4.34 -17.88 5.19
C GLN A 179 3.88 -18.41 3.82
N GLY A 180 2.65 -18.08 3.42
CA GLY A 180 2.09 -18.48 2.13
C GLY A 180 2.92 -18.03 0.93
N PHE A 181 3.63 -16.91 1.01
CA PHE A 181 4.45 -16.40 -0.09
C PHE A 181 5.74 -17.19 -0.28
N PHE A 182 6.42 -17.61 0.79
CA PHE A 182 7.58 -18.49 0.68
C PHE A 182 7.20 -19.84 0.04
N LEU A 183 6.07 -20.41 0.46
CA LEU A 183 5.55 -21.65 -0.12
C LEU A 183 5.16 -21.46 -1.59
N LEU A 184 4.52 -20.34 -1.94
CA LEU A 184 4.20 -20.01 -3.32
C LEU A 184 5.46 -19.88 -4.18
N SER A 185 6.47 -19.17 -3.69
CA SER A 185 7.76 -19.02 -4.37
C SER A 185 8.40 -20.38 -4.64
N LYS A 186 8.39 -21.29 -3.66
CA LYS A 186 8.86 -22.67 -3.83
C LYS A 186 8.07 -23.39 -4.92
N ALA A 187 6.74 -23.33 -4.87
CA ALA A 187 5.87 -23.98 -5.82
C ALA A 187 6.11 -23.50 -7.26
N LEU A 188 6.25 -22.18 -7.47
CA LEU A 188 6.53 -21.60 -8.79
C LEU A 188 7.90 -22.04 -9.32
N ILE A 189 8.94 -22.08 -8.48
CA ILE A 189 10.26 -22.59 -8.84
C ILE A 189 10.18 -24.07 -9.24
N THR A 190 9.47 -24.89 -8.48
CA THR A 190 9.29 -26.32 -8.77
C THR A 190 8.57 -26.53 -10.10
N ILE A 191 7.50 -25.78 -10.35
CA ILE A 191 6.73 -25.86 -11.60
C ILE A 191 7.56 -25.40 -12.80
N GLU A 192 8.37 -24.35 -12.66
CA GLU A 192 9.29 -23.95 -13.73
C GLU A 192 10.30 -25.08 -14.03
N GLY A 193 10.82 -25.74 -13.00
CA GLY A 193 11.70 -26.90 -13.15
C GLY A 193 11.03 -28.07 -13.88
N VAL A 194 9.78 -28.41 -13.52
CA VAL A 194 9.00 -29.45 -14.22
C VAL A 194 8.74 -29.06 -15.67
N GLY A 195 8.37 -27.80 -15.91
CA GLY A 195 8.14 -27.27 -17.25
C GLY A 195 9.39 -27.36 -18.13
N LEU A 196 10.57 -27.04 -17.59
CA LEU A 196 11.85 -27.15 -18.29
C LEU A 196 12.27 -28.60 -18.60
N GLN A 197 11.88 -29.56 -17.76
CA GLN A 197 12.08 -30.98 -18.08
C GLN A 197 11.22 -31.40 -19.27
N LEU A 198 9.97 -30.93 -19.33
CA LEU A 198 9.02 -31.26 -20.40
C LEU A 198 9.31 -30.52 -21.72
N ASP A 199 9.76 -29.28 -21.64
CA ASP A 199 10.10 -28.42 -22.78
C ASP A 199 11.31 -27.54 -22.41
N PRO A 200 12.49 -27.77 -23.00
CA PRO A 200 13.69 -26.97 -22.70
C PRO A 200 13.55 -25.47 -22.97
N GLU A 201 12.63 -25.11 -23.88
CA GLU A 201 12.31 -23.71 -24.23
C GLU A 201 11.19 -23.14 -23.36
N PHE A 202 10.67 -23.90 -22.40
CA PHE A 202 9.61 -23.46 -21.51
C PHE A 202 10.02 -22.19 -20.75
N ASN A 203 9.07 -21.28 -20.62
CA ASN A 203 9.25 -20.04 -19.89
C ASN A 203 7.97 -19.71 -19.12
N LEU A 204 8.03 -19.82 -17.79
CA LEU A 204 6.87 -19.60 -16.93
C LEU A 204 6.44 -18.13 -16.91
N LEU A 205 7.40 -17.20 -16.98
CA LEU A 205 7.11 -15.76 -16.99
C LEU A 205 6.26 -15.37 -18.21
N LEU A 206 6.58 -15.89 -19.39
CA LEU A 206 5.81 -15.70 -20.63
C LEU A 206 4.38 -16.27 -20.53
N GLN A 207 4.20 -17.42 -19.88
CA GLN A 207 2.85 -17.99 -19.69
C GLN A 207 2.01 -17.15 -18.70
N MET A 208 2.69 -16.53 -17.73
CA MET A 208 2.04 -15.81 -16.64
C MET A 208 1.67 -14.37 -16.98
N GLU A 209 2.45 -13.68 -17.81
CA GLU A 209 2.20 -12.31 -18.23
C GLU A 209 0.73 -12.04 -18.64
N PRO A 210 0.11 -12.80 -19.58
CA PRO A 210 -1.25 -12.52 -20.02
C PRO A 210 -2.27 -12.68 -18.88
N ILE A 211 -2.04 -13.60 -17.96
CA ILE A 211 -2.94 -13.87 -16.82
C ILE A 211 -2.87 -12.72 -15.81
N VAL A 212 -1.65 -12.32 -15.42
CA VAL A 212 -1.39 -11.22 -14.50
C VAL A 212 -1.92 -9.90 -15.08
N ARG A 213 -1.65 -9.60 -16.35
CA ARG A 213 -2.17 -8.39 -17.01
C ARG A 213 -3.70 -8.38 -17.09
N LYS A 214 -4.33 -9.52 -17.39
CA LYS A 214 -5.79 -9.64 -17.41
C LYS A 214 -6.38 -9.40 -16.00
N MET A 215 -5.78 -10.01 -14.98
CA MET A 215 -6.18 -9.82 -13.59
C MET A 215 -6.07 -8.37 -13.15
N PHE A 216 -4.93 -7.74 -13.46
CA PHE A 216 -4.70 -6.34 -13.16
C PHE A 216 -5.74 -5.42 -13.79
N ARG A 217 -6.11 -5.66 -15.05
CA ARG A 217 -7.18 -4.89 -15.72
C ARG A 217 -8.56 -5.09 -15.09
N MET A 218 -8.87 -6.28 -14.60
CA MET A 218 -10.15 -6.55 -13.92
C MET A 218 -10.22 -5.88 -12.55
N GLU A 219 -9.10 -5.85 -11.84
CA GLU A 219 -8.95 -5.17 -10.55
C GLU A 219 -9.17 -3.65 -10.67
N PHE A 220 -8.66 -3.04 -11.75
CA PHE A 220 -8.85 -1.61 -12.08
C PHE A 220 -10.00 -1.35 -13.07
N SER A 221 -10.93 -2.31 -13.21
CA SER A 221 -12.10 -2.09 -14.06
C SER A 221 -13.00 -0.98 -13.48
N PRO A 222 -13.73 -0.22 -14.33
CA PRO A 222 -14.66 0.81 -13.86
C PRO A 222 -15.65 0.29 -12.82
N GLU A 223 -16.09 -0.96 -12.96
CA GLU A 223 -16.98 -1.65 -12.02
C GLU A 223 -16.34 -1.88 -10.66
N SER A 224 -15.09 -2.38 -10.62
CA SER A 224 -14.33 -2.60 -9.38
C SER A 224 -14.03 -1.29 -8.65
N VAL A 225 -13.61 -0.26 -9.40
CA VAL A 225 -13.35 1.08 -8.86
C VAL A 225 -14.64 1.69 -8.30
N LEU A 226 -15.76 1.56 -9.01
CA LEU A 226 -17.06 2.05 -8.53
C LEU A 226 -17.51 1.32 -7.26
N GLN A 227 -17.28 0.01 -7.16
CA GLN A 227 -17.58 -0.76 -5.95
C GLN A 227 -16.73 -0.30 -4.76
N GLU A 228 -15.43 -0.05 -4.96
CA GLU A 228 -14.55 0.43 -3.90
C GLU A 228 -14.92 1.85 -3.46
N VAL A 229 -15.21 2.76 -4.40
CA VAL A 229 -15.73 4.11 -4.11
C VAL A 229 -17.06 4.04 -3.35
N ARG A 230 -17.96 3.12 -3.72
CA ARG A 230 -19.20 2.88 -2.97
C ARG A 230 -18.93 2.39 -1.55
N ARG A 231 -17.98 1.48 -1.38
CA ARG A 231 -17.61 0.93 -0.07
C ARG A 231 -16.98 1.99 0.83
N GLN A 232 -16.06 2.79 0.30
CA GLN A 232 -15.43 3.90 1.02
C GLN A 232 -16.42 5.01 1.34
N SER A 233 -17.34 5.35 0.41
CA SER A 233 -18.38 6.36 0.68
C SER A 233 -19.36 5.90 1.78
N LEU A 234 -19.69 4.62 1.87
CA LEU A 234 -20.46 4.06 3.00
C LEU A 234 -19.72 4.19 4.35
N GLN A 235 -18.38 4.07 4.36
CA GLN A 235 -17.57 4.30 5.57
C GLN A 235 -17.49 5.78 5.95
N VAL A 236 -17.37 6.68 4.98
CA VAL A 236 -17.43 8.14 5.24
C VAL A 236 -18.83 8.53 5.74
N PHE A 237 -19.88 7.94 5.15
CA PHE A 237 -21.25 8.19 5.58
C PHE A 237 -21.54 7.65 6.99
N SER A 238 -20.96 6.53 7.39
CA SER A 238 -21.11 6.02 8.76
C SER A 238 -20.40 6.92 9.78
N LEU A 239 -19.25 7.53 9.43
CA LEU A 239 -18.59 8.53 10.26
C LEU A 239 -19.44 9.81 10.39
N LEU A 240 -19.99 10.31 9.28
CA LEU A 240 -20.89 11.48 9.29
C LEU A 240 -22.21 11.21 10.04
N LYS A 241 -22.73 9.98 10.02
CA LYS A 241 -23.96 9.61 10.74
C LYS A 241 -23.80 9.65 12.26
N ASN A 242 -22.59 9.42 12.77
CA ASN A 242 -22.30 9.41 14.21
C ASN A 242 -21.91 10.81 14.75
N TRP A 243 -21.46 11.70 13.86
CA TRP A 243 -21.13 13.10 14.15
C TRP A 243 -22.13 13.88 15.04
N PRO A 244 -23.46 13.83 14.82
CA PRO A 244 -24.40 14.56 15.67
C PRO A 244 -24.46 14.04 17.11
N PHE A 245 -24.13 12.77 17.37
CA PHE A 245 -24.09 12.21 18.73
C PHE A 245 -22.82 12.65 19.46
N ASP A 246 -21.67 12.60 18.79
CA ASP A 246 -20.39 13.04 19.35
C ASP A 246 -20.40 14.54 19.67
N LEU A 247 -20.99 15.37 18.78
CA LEU A 247 -21.19 16.80 19.03
C LEU A 247 -22.12 17.06 20.21
N LYS A 248 -23.21 16.31 20.33
CA LYS A 248 -24.15 16.46 21.43
C LYS A 248 -23.49 16.10 22.76
N GLU A 249 -22.70 15.04 22.78
CA GLU A 249 -21.94 14.61 23.97
C GLU A 249 -20.89 15.65 24.38
N ILE A 250 -20.17 16.24 23.41
CA ILE A 250 -19.25 17.36 23.66
C ILE A 250 -20.03 18.57 24.20
N LEU A 251 -21.18 18.92 23.61
CA LEU A 251 -21.99 20.06 24.03
C LEU A 251 -22.58 19.86 25.44
N GLU A 252 -22.99 18.64 25.79
CA GLU A 252 -23.48 18.27 27.12
C GLU A 252 -22.35 18.34 28.15
N LYS A 253 -21.17 17.80 27.84
CA LYS A 253 -19.98 17.92 28.71
C LYS A 253 -19.54 19.37 28.91
N VAL A 254 -19.68 20.23 27.90
CA VAL A 254 -19.45 21.69 28.01
C VAL A 254 -20.51 22.34 28.90
N LYS A 255 -21.80 22.06 28.68
CA LYS A 255 -22.91 22.62 29.46
C LYS A 255 -22.85 22.28 30.94
N GLU A 256 -22.37 21.08 31.27
CA GLU A 256 -22.28 20.60 32.64
C GLU A 256 -21.02 21.08 33.36
N GLY A 257 -20.14 21.85 32.70
CA GLY A 257 -18.86 22.28 33.26
C GLY A 257 -17.89 21.12 33.55
N ARG A 258 -18.19 19.93 33.04
CA ARG A 258 -17.43 18.68 33.24
C ARG A 258 -16.45 18.39 32.11
N LEU A 259 -16.07 19.42 31.37
CA LEU A 259 -15.02 19.29 30.36
C LEU A 259 -13.67 19.20 31.09
N VAL A 260 -13.37 18.02 31.66
CA VAL A 260 -12.02 17.67 32.13
C VAL A 260 -11.21 17.38 30.88
N LEU A 261 -10.76 18.45 30.26
CA LEU A 261 -9.74 18.43 29.26
C LEU A 261 -8.45 17.99 29.95
N GLU A 262 -8.11 16.69 29.87
CA GLU A 262 -6.73 16.20 30.02
C GLU A 262 -5.89 16.73 28.85
N LEU A 263 -5.83 18.05 28.73
CA LEU A 263 -4.98 18.73 27.79
C LEU A 263 -3.65 18.92 28.49
N ASP A 264 -2.62 18.37 27.87
CA ASP A 264 -1.23 18.54 28.29
C ASP A 264 -0.96 20.05 28.43
N SER A 265 -0.98 20.52 29.69
CA SER A 265 -0.99 21.93 30.09
C SER A 265 0.24 22.71 29.65
N LYS A 266 1.23 22.03 29.04
CA LYS A 266 2.50 22.58 28.62
C LYS A 266 2.42 23.48 27.38
N ASN A 267 1.41 23.34 26.51
CA ASN A 267 1.39 24.05 25.21
C ASN A 267 0.30 25.11 25.04
N LEU A 268 -0.78 25.09 25.83
CA LEU A 268 -1.93 26.02 25.65
C LEU A 268 -1.89 27.25 26.58
N VAL A 269 -1.34 27.12 27.78
CA VAL A 269 -1.18 28.24 28.72
C VAL A 269 -0.31 29.38 28.16
N PRO A 270 0.75 29.12 27.38
CA PRO A 270 1.51 30.18 26.71
C PRO A 270 0.67 30.93 25.66
N ILE A 271 -0.13 30.22 24.87
CA ILE A 271 -0.93 30.80 23.77
C ILE A 271 -1.94 31.81 24.32
N LEU A 272 -2.67 31.46 25.38
CA LEU A 272 -3.65 32.38 25.98
C LEU A 272 -3.00 33.65 26.57
N ARG A 273 -1.80 33.54 27.14
CA ARG A 273 -1.04 34.70 27.64
C ARG A 273 -0.49 35.58 26.52
N GLU A 274 -0.27 35.06 25.33
CA GLU A 274 0.15 35.86 24.18
C GLU A 274 -1.00 36.69 23.60
N TRP A 275 -2.24 36.22 23.70
CA TRP A 275 -3.43 36.96 23.25
C TRP A 275 -3.63 38.29 23.98
N ASP A 276 -3.46 38.34 25.30
CA ASP A 276 -3.56 39.58 26.08
C ASP A 276 -2.52 40.62 25.64
N ILE A 277 -1.35 40.15 25.22
CA ILE A 277 -0.23 41.00 24.83
C ILE A 277 -0.46 41.55 23.41
N ILE A 278 -1.01 40.73 22.51
CA ILE A 278 -1.40 41.17 21.17
C ILE A 278 -2.55 42.18 21.25
N SER A 279 -3.58 41.90 22.08
CA SER A 279 -4.73 42.78 22.28
C SER A 279 -4.35 44.17 22.80
N ASN A 280 -3.49 44.22 23.83
CA ASN A 280 -3.01 45.49 24.38
C ASN A 280 -2.18 46.27 23.36
N ARG A 281 -1.28 45.61 22.61
CA ARG A 281 -0.48 46.26 21.56
C ARG A 281 -1.36 46.83 20.45
N LEU A 282 -2.39 46.11 20.04
CA LEU A 282 -3.34 46.58 19.03
C LEU A 282 -4.10 47.82 19.52
N SER A 283 -4.60 47.77 20.75
CA SER A 283 -5.32 48.89 21.38
C SER A 283 -4.45 50.16 21.44
N PHE A 284 -3.19 50.05 21.90
CA PHE A 284 -2.28 51.20 21.93
C PHE A 284 -1.88 51.70 20.53
N SER A 285 -1.77 50.81 19.55
CA SER A 285 -1.47 51.19 18.16
C SER A 285 -2.61 52.02 17.56
N ILE A 286 -3.85 51.65 17.86
CA ILE A 286 -5.05 52.40 17.43
C ILE A 286 -5.10 53.77 18.11
N VAL A 287 -4.90 53.84 19.43
CA VAL A 287 -4.87 55.12 20.16
C VAL A 287 -3.76 56.03 19.64
N LEU A 288 -2.58 55.47 19.36
CA LEU A 288 -1.45 56.20 18.79
C LEU A 288 -1.79 56.77 17.41
N ALA A 289 -2.38 55.96 16.53
CA ALA A 289 -2.81 56.40 15.20
C ALA A 289 -3.85 57.53 15.30
N ALA A 290 -4.84 57.39 16.19
CA ALA A 290 -5.84 58.43 16.42
C ALA A 290 -5.22 59.73 16.95
N LEU A 291 -4.26 59.66 17.86
CA LEU A 291 -3.53 60.82 18.39
C LEU A 291 -2.69 61.52 17.31
N VAL A 292 -1.98 60.75 16.48
CA VAL A 292 -1.17 61.31 15.37
C VAL A 292 -2.06 62.01 14.35
N VAL A 293 -3.15 61.37 13.93
CA VAL A 293 -4.10 61.96 12.97
C VAL A 293 -4.79 63.19 13.57
N GLY A 294 -5.30 63.09 14.79
CA GLY A 294 -5.96 64.19 15.49
C GLY A 294 -5.03 65.39 15.68
N SER A 295 -3.79 65.14 16.10
CA SER A 295 -2.76 66.18 16.27
C SER A 295 -2.40 66.85 14.93
N SER A 296 -2.29 66.07 13.85
CA SER A 296 -2.05 66.59 12.50
C SER A 296 -3.18 67.52 12.04
N ILE A 297 -4.43 67.13 12.25
CA ILE A 297 -5.61 67.95 11.92
C ILE A 297 -5.60 69.25 12.73
N VAL A 298 -5.32 69.19 14.03
CA VAL A 298 -5.28 70.36 14.93
C VAL A 298 -4.18 71.34 14.55
N ILE A 299 -2.99 70.85 14.17
CA ILE A 299 -1.91 71.69 13.64
C ILE A 299 -2.36 72.36 12.34
N ASN A 300 -2.92 71.61 11.40
CA ASN A 300 -3.35 72.14 10.10
C ASN A 300 -4.49 73.16 10.22
N ALA A 301 -5.43 72.94 11.15
CA ALA A 301 -6.55 73.83 11.43
C ALA A 301 -6.15 75.09 12.22
N ARG A 302 -4.88 75.22 12.64
CA ARG A 302 -4.34 76.37 13.39
C ARG A 302 -5.17 76.70 14.64
N VAL A 303 -5.57 75.67 15.39
CA VAL A 303 -6.37 75.84 16.61
C VAL A 303 -5.53 76.58 17.67
N PRO A 304 -5.99 77.72 18.22
CA PRO A 304 -5.26 78.45 19.26
C PRO A 304 -5.21 77.67 20.59
N PRO A 305 -4.20 77.86 21.45
CA PRO A 305 -3.12 78.85 21.34
C PRO A 305 -2.07 78.48 20.29
N LEU A 306 -1.60 79.49 19.57
CA LEU A 306 -0.61 79.36 18.50
C LEU A 306 0.76 79.76 19.00
N TRP A 307 1.77 78.96 18.68
CA TRP A 307 3.18 79.35 18.82
C TRP A 307 3.76 79.48 17.42
N GLY A 308 3.93 80.72 16.97
CA GLY A 308 4.18 81.02 15.56
C GLY A 308 2.96 80.62 14.72
N ASN A 309 3.16 79.76 13.71
CA ASN A 309 2.11 79.26 12.81
C ASN A 309 1.54 77.88 13.19
N LEU A 310 1.97 77.31 14.32
CA LEU A 310 1.61 75.95 14.73
C LEU A 310 0.74 75.98 15.99
N SER A 311 -0.27 75.10 16.04
CA SER A 311 -1.07 74.89 17.25
C SER A 311 -0.24 74.22 18.35
N VAL A 312 -0.18 74.85 19.52
CA VAL A 312 0.50 74.28 20.70
C VAL A 312 -0.15 72.97 21.12
N ILE A 313 -1.48 72.85 21.01
CA ILE A 313 -2.23 71.64 21.34
C ILE A 313 -1.81 70.48 20.43
N GLY A 314 -1.66 70.76 19.14
CA GLY A 314 -1.21 69.76 18.18
C GLY A 314 0.24 69.32 18.40
N ILE A 315 1.14 70.25 18.74
CA ILE A 315 2.54 69.93 19.09
C ILE A 315 2.59 69.02 20.33
N VAL A 316 1.83 69.34 21.38
CA VAL A 316 1.74 68.52 22.59
C VAL A 316 1.21 67.13 22.26
N GLY A 317 0.18 67.03 21.41
CA GLY A 317 -0.38 65.76 20.97
C GLY A 317 0.64 64.88 20.22
N PHE A 318 1.48 65.46 19.35
CA PHE A 318 2.57 64.74 18.70
C PHE A 318 3.68 64.29 19.66
N LEU A 319 4.01 65.12 20.66
CA LEU A 319 5.00 64.74 21.69
C LEU A 319 4.50 63.57 22.53
N VAL A 320 3.22 63.59 22.93
CA VAL A 320 2.58 62.49 23.66
C VAL A 320 2.54 61.23 22.81
N ALA A 321 2.14 61.35 21.54
CA ALA A 321 2.17 60.23 20.60
C ALA A 321 3.58 59.65 20.44
N GLY A 322 4.60 60.50 20.31
CA GLY A 322 6.00 60.09 20.22
C GLY A 322 6.47 59.30 21.45
N LEU A 323 6.11 59.74 22.66
CA LEU A 323 6.44 59.05 23.90
C LEU A 323 5.75 57.68 24.01
N ILE A 324 4.46 57.60 23.67
CA ILE A 324 3.70 56.34 23.67
C ILE A 324 4.26 55.36 22.64
N GLY A 325 4.54 55.84 21.42
CA GLY A 325 5.11 55.04 20.34
C GLY A 325 6.50 54.50 20.70
N PHE A 326 7.35 55.34 21.29
CA PHE A 326 8.67 54.92 21.75
C PHE A 326 8.60 53.87 22.86
N TRP A 327 7.70 54.05 23.84
CA TRP A 327 7.47 53.07 24.90
C TRP A 327 6.97 51.72 24.34
N LEU A 328 6.08 51.75 23.35
CA LEU A 328 5.55 50.55 22.71
C LEU A 328 6.64 49.77 21.96
N ILE A 329 7.54 50.46 21.26
CA ILE A 329 8.70 49.84 20.60
C ILE A 329 9.63 49.18 21.64
N LEU A 330 9.93 49.86 22.74
CA LEU A 330 10.75 49.30 23.82
C LEU A 330 10.11 48.06 24.47
N SER A 331 8.79 48.07 24.64
CA SER A 331 8.01 46.93 25.15
C SER A 331 8.06 45.71 24.21
N ILE A 332 8.09 45.95 22.89
CA ILE A 332 8.26 44.88 21.90
C ILE A 332 9.67 44.29 21.96
N LEU A 333 10.70 45.14 21.98
CA LEU A 333 12.10 44.71 21.94
C LEU A 333 12.55 43.99 23.22
N ARG A 334 12.06 44.39 24.41
CA ARG A 334 12.38 43.70 25.66
C ARG A 334 11.86 42.26 25.72
N LYS A 335 10.79 41.94 24.99
CA LYS A 335 10.16 40.61 25.03
C LYS A 335 10.78 39.59 24.07
N GLN A 336 11.57 40.03 23.07
CA GLN A 336 12.32 39.13 22.18
C GLN A 336 13.66 38.65 22.77
N ARG A 337 14.09 39.21 23.91
CA ARG A 337 15.37 38.89 24.57
C ARG A 337 15.24 37.98 25.81
N MET A 338 14.03 37.54 26.16
CA MET A 338 13.78 36.63 27.30
C MET A 338 13.17 35.33 26.84
#